data_AF-A0A9D7DE99-F1
#
_entry.id   AF-A0A9D7DE99-F1
#
_cell.length_a   1.000
_cell.length_b   1.000
_cell.length_c   1.000
_cell.angle_alpha   90.00
_cell.angle_beta   90.00
_cell.angle_gamma   90.00
#
_symmetry.space_group_name_H-M   'P 1'
#
loop_
_entity.id
_entity.type
_entity.pdbx_description
1 polymer ?
#
loop_
_entity_poly.entity_id
_entity_poly.type
_entity_poly.pdbx_seq_one_letter_code
_entity_poly.pdbx_strand_id
1 'polypeptide(L)'
;MDWMIVELRPTLTTVVYSKPVLLQRDGDLIDPDGDPYVNFPVAPGNYHVALRHRNHLGAISQFSQPLFFDPHSDPYDFRVGSTSAYGTAPLRYKNGVLCLWAGDATGNGIVQYVGNGNDRDPILIAIGGSTPTNTVSNVYSPLDVNMDGVIKYVGANNDRDPILTTVGGSTPTNTRVQQLP
;
A
#
# COMPACT_ATOMS: atom_id res chain seq x y z
N MET A 1 8.13 -9.02 7.97
CA MET A 1 7.33 -9.50 6.82
C MET A 1 5.94 -8.95 7.01
N ASP A 2 5.25 -8.71 5.92
CA ASP A 2 3.91 -8.15 5.95
C ASP A 2 2.99 -8.84 4.93
N TRP A 3 1.70 -8.58 4.98
CA TRP A 3 0.73 -9.08 4.01
C TRP A 3 0.40 -8.02 2.97
N MET A 4 0.33 -8.47 1.73
CA MET A 4 -0.21 -7.70 0.61
C MET A 4 -1.29 -8.50 -0.10
N ILE A 5 -2.09 -7.82 -0.90
CA ILE A 5 -2.98 -8.46 -1.86
C ILE A 5 -2.44 -8.15 -3.25
N VAL A 6 -2.30 -9.20 -4.07
CA VAL A 6 -2.03 -9.07 -5.50
C VAL A 6 -3.30 -9.39 -6.26
N GLU A 7 -3.67 -8.50 -7.17
CA GLU A 7 -4.79 -8.70 -8.08
C GLU A 7 -4.28 -8.82 -9.52
N LEU A 8 -4.87 -9.74 -10.27
CA LEU A 8 -4.70 -9.84 -11.71
C LEU A 8 -5.90 -9.26 -12.42
N ARG A 9 -5.63 -8.43 -13.42
CA ARG A 9 -6.66 -7.69 -14.13
C ARG A 9 -6.42 -7.69 -15.65
N PRO A 10 -7.30 -8.27 -16.49
CA PRO A 10 -7.13 -8.25 -17.96
C PRO A 10 -7.29 -6.85 -18.55
N THR A 11 -7.98 -5.96 -17.83
CA THR A 11 -8.10 -4.52 -18.09
C THR A 11 -7.73 -3.77 -16.83
N LEU A 12 -7.62 -2.45 -16.85
CA LEU A 12 -7.26 -1.69 -15.64
C LEU A 12 -8.30 -1.82 -14.50
N THR A 13 -9.57 -2.08 -14.82
CA THR A 13 -10.69 -2.00 -13.85
C THR A 13 -11.30 -3.35 -13.47
N THR A 14 -11.08 -4.40 -14.27
CA THR A 14 -11.71 -5.71 -14.03
C THR A 14 -10.76 -6.63 -13.27
N VAL A 15 -11.12 -7.03 -12.06
CA VAL A 15 -10.37 -8.04 -11.28
C VAL A 15 -10.84 -9.43 -11.67
N VAL A 16 -9.93 -10.30 -12.12
CA VAL A 16 -10.22 -11.72 -12.38
C VAL A 16 -9.70 -12.63 -11.28
N TYR A 17 -8.70 -12.18 -10.53
CA TYR A 17 -8.16 -12.92 -9.40
C TYR A 17 -7.57 -11.96 -8.38
N SER A 18 -7.70 -12.31 -7.09
CA SER A 18 -7.19 -11.54 -5.96
C SER A 18 -6.69 -12.51 -4.90
N LYS A 19 -5.44 -12.36 -4.47
CA LYS A 19 -4.80 -13.31 -3.55
C LYS A 19 -3.92 -12.60 -2.51
N PRO A 20 -3.99 -13.01 -1.23
CA PRO A 20 -3.02 -12.56 -0.23
C PRO A 20 -1.65 -13.19 -0.48
N VAL A 21 -0.60 -12.38 -0.35
CA VAL A 21 0.80 -12.76 -0.50
C VAL A 21 1.61 -12.19 0.66
N LEU A 22 2.82 -12.71 0.86
CA LEU A 22 3.74 -12.21 1.86
C LEU A 22 4.76 -11.25 1.24
N LEU A 23 4.88 -10.06 1.80
CA LEU A 23 5.94 -9.09 1.53
C LEU A 23 7.15 -9.40 2.42
N GLN A 24 8.28 -9.69 1.76
CA GLN A 24 9.57 -9.91 2.38
C GLN A 24 10.31 -8.59 2.65
N ARG A 25 11.40 -8.66 3.44
CA ARG A 25 12.14 -7.47 3.90
C ARG A 25 12.91 -6.77 2.77
N ASP A 26 13.32 -7.54 1.77
CA ASP A 26 13.96 -7.07 0.53
C ASP A 26 12.97 -6.49 -0.49
N GLY A 27 11.67 -6.63 -0.24
CA GLY A 27 10.60 -6.09 -1.07
C GLY A 27 9.99 -7.08 -2.05
N ASP A 28 10.41 -8.35 -2.01
CA ASP A 28 9.87 -9.38 -2.87
C ASP A 28 8.54 -9.92 -2.31
N LEU A 29 7.67 -10.36 -3.21
CA LEU A 29 6.37 -10.94 -2.88
C LEU A 29 6.42 -12.44 -3.13
N ILE A 30 6.06 -13.22 -2.11
CA ILE A 30 6.06 -14.68 -2.16
C ILE A 30 4.69 -15.25 -1.82
N ASP A 31 4.47 -16.49 -2.23
CA ASP A 31 3.28 -17.24 -1.88
C ASP A 31 3.30 -17.59 -0.37
N PRO A 32 2.17 -17.56 0.34
CA PRO A 32 2.13 -17.90 1.76
C PRO A 32 2.53 -19.35 2.11
N ASP A 33 2.56 -20.25 1.13
CA ASP A 33 3.06 -21.63 1.30
C ASP A 33 4.60 -21.74 1.25
N GLY A 34 5.30 -20.64 0.99
CA GLY A 34 6.75 -20.55 0.93
C GLY A 34 7.33 -20.64 -0.49
N ASP A 35 6.50 -20.77 -1.52
CA ASP A 35 6.96 -20.65 -2.91
C ASP A 35 7.47 -19.22 -3.19
N PRO A 36 8.71 -19.05 -3.70
CA PRO A 36 9.22 -17.73 -4.08
C PRO A 36 8.41 -17.05 -5.20
N TYR A 37 7.58 -17.79 -5.94
CA TYR A 37 6.71 -17.27 -6.98
C TYR A 37 5.25 -17.22 -6.54
N VAL A 38 4.56 -16.14 -6.88
CA VAL A 38 3.12 -16.02 -6.59
C VAL A 38 2.33 -16.75 -7.68
N ASN A 39 1.71 -17.87 -7.29
CA ASN A 39 0.96 -18.71 -8.22
C ASN A 39 -0.50 -18.25 -8.37
N PHE A 40 -0.97 -18.19 -9.63
CA PHE A 40 -2.32 -17.77 -9.98
C PHE A 40 -3.05 -18.84 -10.82
N PRO A 41 -4.21 -19.35 -10.40
CA PRO A 41 -5.01 -20.31 -11.16
C PRO A 41 -5.85 -19.59 -12.25
N VAL A 42 -5.17 -18.81 -13.11
CA VAL A 42 -5.79 -18.09 -14.24
C VAL A 42 -5.29 -18.67 -15.56
N ALA A 43 -6.04 -18.44 -16.63
CA ALA A 43 -5.59 -18.82 -17.96
C ALA A 43 -4.33 -18.03 -18.36
N PRO A 44 -3.41 -18.62 -19.14
CA PRO A 44 -2.29 -17.89 -19.71
C PRO A 44 -2.77 -16.66 -20.51
N GLY A 45 -2.15 -15.51 -20.26
CA GLY A 45 -2.58 -14.25 -20.88
C GLY A 45 -1.81 -13.04 -20.39
N ASN A 46 -2.20 -11.84 -20.85
CA ASN A 46 -1.61 -10.59 -20.39
C ASN A 46 -2.51 -9.97 -19.32
N TYR A 47 -1.93 -9.64 -18.17
CA TYR A 47 -2.64 -9.06 -17.04
C TYR A 47 -1.91 -7.84 -16.50
N HIS A 48 -2.67 -6.81 -16.14
CA HIS A 48 -2.17 -5.83 -15.20
C HIS A 48 -2.09 -6.46 -13.80
N VAL A 49 -0.99 -6.16 -13.11
CA VAL A 49 -0.75 -6.62 -11.74
C VAL A 49 -1.01 -5.44 -10.82
N ALA A 50 -1.94 -5.56 -9.88
CA ALA A 50 -2.20 -4.55 -8.88
C ALA A 50 -1.75 -5.01 -7.49
N LEU A 51 -1.19 -4.08 -6.73
CA LEU A 51 -0.69 -4.25 -5.38
C LEU A 51 -1.57 -3.46 -4.41
N ARG A 52 -2.04 -4.12 -3.35
CA ARG A 52 -2.75 -3.46 -2.23
C ARG A 52 -2.10 -3.84 -0.91
N HIS A 53 -2.00 -2.86 -0.01
CA HIS A 53 -1.50 -3.02 1.35
C HIS A 53 -2.55 -2.49 2.35
N ARG A 54 -2.47 -2.86 3.63
CA ARG A 54 -3.51 -2.53 4.63
C ARG A 54 -3.69 -1.02 4.89
N ASN A 55 -2.65 -0.22 4.70
CA ASN A 55 -2.59 1.20 5.09
C ASN A 55 -1.80 2.07 4.08
N HIS A 56 -1.59 1.58 2.86
CA HIS A 56 -0.95 2.34 1.78
C HIS A 56 -1.86 2.36 0.56
N LEU A 57 -1.78 3.45 -0.22
CA LEU A 57 -2.44 3.54 -1.50
C LEU A 57 -1.91 2.48 -2.46
N GLY A 58 -2.83 1.71 -3.03
CA GLY A 58 -2.48 0.68 -4.01
C GLY A 58 -1.92 1.26 -5.32
N ALA A 59 -1.25 0.39 -6.07
CA ALA A 59 -0.71 0.69 -7.39
C ALA A 59 -0.99 -0.45 -8.36
N ILE A 60 -0.97 -0.17 -9.66
CA ILE A 60 -1.13 -1.17 -10.73
C ILE A 60 -0.08 -0.95 -11.80
N SER A 61 0.35 -2.03 -12.44
CA SER A 61 1.33 -1.98 -13.53
C SER A 61 0.85 -1.06 -14.66
N GLN A 62 1.75 -0.22 -15.18
CA GLN A 62 1.44 0.68 -16.31
C GLN A 62 1.01 -0.10 -17.55
N PHE A 63 1.67 -1.22 -17.81
CA PHE A 63 1.40 -2.13 -18.93
C PHE A 63 1.03 -3.51 -18.42
N SER A 64 0.20 -4.23 -19.16
CA SER A 64 -0.09 -5.63 -18.86
C SER A 64 1.17 -6.49 -19.08
N GLN A 65 1.34 -7.49 -18.22
CA GLN A 65 2.47 -8.40 -18.20
C GLN A 65 2.03 -9.81 -18.61
N PRO A 66 2.86 -10.54 -19.36
CA PRO A 66 2.56 -11.91 -19.77
C PRO A 66 2.67 -12.89 -18.60
N LEU A 67 1.58 -13.63 -18.33
CA LEU A 67 1.54 -14.74 -17.36
C LEU A 67 1.40 -16.09 -18.08
N PHE A 68 2.38 -16.45 -18.91
CA PHE A 68 2.39 -17.72 -19.64
C PHE A 68 3.74 -18.43 -19.64
N PHE A 69 4.67 -17.98 -18.79
CA PHE A 69 5.95 -18.63 -18.54
C PHE A 69 6.04 -18.99 -17.06
N ASP A 70 6.36 -20.24 -16.75
CA ASP A 70 6.55 -20.72 -15.38
C ASP A 70 7.88 -21.51 -15.27
N PRO A 71 8.81 -21.09 -14.39
CA PRO A 71 8.83 -19.83 -13.67
C PRO A 71 9.11 -18.64 -14.61
N HIS A 72 8.45 -17.50 -14.38
CA HIS A 72 8.76 -16.27 -15.10
C HIS A 72 10.10 -15.73 -14.60
N SER A 73 11.11 -15.70 -15.48
CA SER A 73 12.49 -15.34 -15.10
C SER A 73 12.70 -13.85 -14.82
N ASP A 74 11.78 -12.99 -15.26
CA ASP A 74 11.87 -11.53 -15.14
C ASP A 74 10.71 -10.99 -14.29
N PRO A 75 10.85 -10.90 -12.95
CA PRO A 75 9.78 -10.38 -12.10
C PRO A 75 9.44 -8.93 -12.45
N TYR A 76 8.14 -8.59 -12.40
CA TYR A 76 7.71 -7.21 -12.58
C TYR A 76 8.04 -6.37 -11.35
N ASP A 77 9.04 -5.49 -11.48
CA ASP A 77 9.54 -4.71 -10.35
C ASP A 77 8.94 -3.28 -10.32
N PHE A 78 8.11 -3.00 -9.31
CA PHE A 78 7.55 -1.67 -9.08
C PHE A 78 8.58 -0.67 -8.52
N ARG A 79 9.72 -1.14 -8.01
CA ARG A 79 10.76 -0.31 -7.37
C ARG A 79 11.57 0.49 -8.39
N VAL A 80 11.56 0.10 -9.67
CA VAL A 80 12.39 0.68 -10.73
C VAL A 80 11.58 1.54 -11.71
N GLY A 81 11.97 2.82 -11.83
CA GLY A 81 11.45 3.74 -12.84
C GLY A 81 10.03 4.25 -12.60
N SER A 82 9.77 5.53 -12.90
CA SER A 82 8.42 6.13 -12.72
C SER A 82 7.36 5.60 -13.70
N THR A 83 7.74 4.71 -14.64
CA THR A 83 6.86 4.11 -15.65
C THR A 83 6.41 2.69 -15.28
N SER A 84 6.77 2.17 -14.10
CA SER A 84 6.34 0.85 -13.63
C SER A 84 4.88 0.82 -13.15
N ALA A 85 4.27 1.97 -12.90
CA ALA A 85 2.90 2.04 -12.39
C ALA A 85 2.04 3.04 -13.16
N TYR A 86 0.77 2.69 -13.28
CA TYR A 86 -0.27 3.47 -13.93
C TYR A 86 -0.54 4.78 -13.19
N GLY A 87 -0.76 5.87 -13.94
CA GLY A 87 -1.25 7.13 -13.41
C GLY A 87 -0.17 8.17 -13.09
N THR A 88 -0.54 9.19 -12.32
CA THR A 88 0.34 10.33 -12.02
C THR A 88 0.93 10.20 -10.63
N ALA A 89 2.26 10.08 -10.55
CA ALA A 89 2.99 9.84 -9.30
C ALA A 89 2.37 8.72 -8.44
N PRO A 90 2.11 7.52 -9.01
CA PRO A 90 1.46 6.41 -8.31
C PRO A 90 2.26 5.86 -7.13
N LEU A 91 3.58 6.08 -7.14
CA LEU A 91 4.53 5.60 -6.14
C LEU A 91 5.34 6.76 -5.57
N ARG A 92 5.90 6.55 -4.37
CA ARG A 92 6.78 7.48 -3.67
C ARG A 92 8.23 7.05 -3.81
N TYR A 93 9.10 7.93 -4.28
CA TYR A 93 10.53 7.69 -4.18
C TYR A 93 11.00 7.93 -2.73
N LYS A 94 11.65 6.93 -2.14
CA LYS A 94 12.22 6.99 -0.79
C LYS A 94 13.51 6.17 -0.76
N ASN A 95 14.61 6.79 -0.36
CA ASN A 95 15.90 6.11 -0.12
C ASN A 95 16.39 5.22 -1.28
N GLY A 96 16.23 5.66 -2.54
CA GLY A 96 16.74 4.90 -3.69
C GLY A 96 15.71 3.98 -4.36
N VAL A 97 14.53 3.79 -3.77
CA VAL A 97 13.50 2.87 -4.28
C VAL A 97 12.14 3.54 -4.36
N LEU A 98 11.29 3.06 -5.27
CA LEU A 98 9.88 3.41 -5.30
C LEU A 98 9.09 2.52 -4.33
N CYS A 99 8.20 3.15 -3.56
CA CYS A 99 7.34 2.52 -2.57
C CYS A 99 5.88 2.95 -2.79
N LEU A 100 4.93 2.20 -2.23
CA LEU A 100 3.55 2.68 -2.13
C LEU A 100 3.47 3.92 -1.22
N TRP A 101 2.44 4.74 -1.39
CA TRP A 101 2.20 5.90 -0.52
C TRP A 101 1.52 5.45 0.78
N ALA A 102 2.17 5.66 1.91
CA ALA A 102 1.59 5.38 3.22
C ALA A 102 0.48 6.36 3.61
N GLY A 103 -0.41 5.94 4.50
CA GLY A 103 -1.33 6.83 5.22
C GLY A 103 -2.80 6.65 4.89
N ASP A 104 -3.17 5.66 4.08
CA ASP A 104 -4.58 5.31 3.82
C ASP A 104 -5.10 4.45 4.98
N ALA A 105 -5.21 5.06 6.16
CA ALA A 105 -5.60 4.37 7.39
C ALA A 105 -7.07 3.93 7.37
N THR A 106 -7.88 4.57 6.51
CA THR A 106 -9.29 4.24 6.32
C THR A 106 -9.53 3.18 5.23
N GLY A 107 -8.53 2.92 4.38
CA GLY A 107 -8.63 1.97 3.26
C GLY A 107 -9.56 2.44 2.15
N ASN A 108 -9.83 3.75 2.06
CA ASN A 108 -10.77 4.31 1.09
C ASN A 108 -10.09 4.74 -0.22
N GLY A 109 -8.77 4.56 -0.34
CA GLY A 109 -7.99 4.95 -1.51
C GLY A 109 -7.67 6.44 -1.58
N ILE A 110 -7.88 7.21 -0.51
CA ILE A 110 -7.63 8.64 -0.44
C ILE A 110 -6.93 8.97 0.88
N VAL A 111 -5.67 9.38 0.81
CA VAL A 111 -4.97 9.94 1.97
C VAL A 111 -5.31 11.41 2.12
N GLN A 112 -5.89 11.78 3.26
CA GLN A 112 -6.15 13.17 3.62
C GLN A 112 -6.00 13.38 5.14
N TYR A 113 -5.48 14.56 5.52
CA TYR A 113 -5.20 14.85 6.93
C TYR A 113 -6.27 15.71 7.61
N VAL A 114 -7.06 16.49 6.86
CA VAL A 114 -8.15 17.31 7.40
C VAL A 114 -9.42 17.09 6.59
N GLY A 115 -10.56 17.53 7.12
CA GLY A 115 -11.85 17.37 6.47
C GLY A 115 -12.55 16.07 6.86
N ASN A 116 -13.75 15.85 6.32
CA ASN A 116 -14.56 14.68 6.62
C ASN A 116 -13.92 13.41 6.04
N GLY A 117 -13.84 12.36 6.85
CA GLY A 117 -13.23 11.08 6.44
C GLY A 117 -11.70 11.13 6.32
N ASN A 118 -11.04 11.99 7.10
CA ASN A 118 -9.58 12.02 7.16
C ASN A 118 -9.00 10.78 7.87
N ASP A 119 -7.73 10.50 7.56
CA ASP A 119 -7.05 9.31 8.08
C ASP A 119 -6.51 9.50 9.50
N ARG A 120 -6.41 10.74 10.01
CA ARG A 120 -5.89 11.03 11.35
C ARG A 120 -6.90 10.78 12.47
N ASP A 121 -8.19 10.93 12.20
CA ASP A 121 -9.23 10.86 13.22
C ASP A 121 -9.43 9.43 13.74
N PRO A 122 -9.46 8.38 12.89
CA PRO A 122 -9.48 7.00 13.37
C PRO A 122 -8.32 6.64 14.31
N ILE A 123 -7.10 7.17 14.05
CA ILE A 123 -5.93 6.99 14.93
C ILE A 123 -6.21 7.62 16.30
N LEU A 124 -6.71 8.86 16.32
CA LEU A 124 -7.02 9.57 17.55
C LEU A 124 -8.13 8.87 18.35
N ILE A 125 -9.17 8.38 17.68
CA ILE A 125 -10.26 7.61 18.29
C ILE A 125 -9.73 6.31 18.91
N ALA A 126 -8.86 5.58 18.20
CA ALA A 126 -8.32 4.30 18.67
C ALA A 126 -7.54 4.41 20.00
N ILE A 127 -6.88 5.55 20.25
CA ILE A 127 -6.16 5.80 21.51
C ILE A 127 -7.02 6.47 22.60
N GLY A 128 -8.31 6.67 22.39
CA GLY A 128 -9.23 7.24 23.38
C GLY A 128 -9.66 8.70 23.15
N GLY A 129 -9.41 9.25 21.97
CA GLY A 129 -10.09 10.43 21.42
C GLY A 129 -9.65 11.80 21.96
N SER A 130 -9.81 12.05 23.26
CA SER A 130 -9.64 13.39 23.84
C SER A 130 -8.24 13.67 24.38
N THR A 131 -7.55 12.64 24.87
CA THR A 131 -6.19 12.76 25.39
C THR A 131 -5.24 11.98 24.48
N PRO A 132 -4.49 12.65 23.59
CA PRO A 132 -3.76 11.99 22.51
C PRO A 132 -2.44 11.33 22.96
N THR A 133 -2.24 11.12 24.26
CA THR A 133 -1.00 10.59 24.84
C THR A 133 -1.03 9.09 25.10
N ASN A 134 -2.21 8.46 25.00
CA ASN A 134 -2.35 7.02 25.10
C ASN A 134 -1.78 6.33 23.86
N THR A 135 -1.45 5.05 24.02
CA THR A 135 -1.01 4.19 22.93
C THR A 135 -1.75 2.86 22.98
N VAL A 136 -1.89 2.21 21.83
CA VAL A 136 -2.39 0.82 21.73
C VAL A 136 -1.28 -0.02 21.12
N SER A 137 -0.73 -0.95 21.89
CA SER A 137 0.44 -1.76 21.49
C SER A 137 0.04 -3.17 21.08
N ASN A 138 0.97 -3.88 20.42
CA ASN A 138 0.80 -5.26 19.93
C ASN A 138 -0.38 -5.39 18.95
N VAL A 139 -0.46 -4.45 18.00
CA VAL A 139 -1.52 -4.43 16.98
C VAL A 139 -1.01 -4.84 15.61
N TYR A 140 -1.91 -5.40 14.81
CA TYR A 140 -1.79 -5.48 13.36
C TYR A 140 -3.01 -4.75 12.78
N SER A 141 -2.84 -3.46 12.47
CA SER A 141 -3.95 -2.56 12.20
C SER A 141 -3.64 -1.62 11.02
N PRO A 142 -4.63 -1.22 10.23
CA PRO A 142 -4.44 -0.15 9.24
C PRO A 142 -4.11 1.20 9.90
N LEU A 143 -4.44 1.36 11.19
CA LEU A 143 -4.18 2.58 11.96
C LEU A 143 -2.74 2.68 12.49
N ASP A 144 -2.01 1.58 12.49
CA ASP A 144 -0.56 1.55 12.69
C ASP A 144 0.09 1.84 11.34
N VAL A 145 0.21 3.13 11.02
CA VAL A 145 0.64 3.64 9.71
C VAL A 145 2.13 3.46 9.53
N ASN A 146 2.91 3.56 10.62
CA ASN A 146 4.35 3.39 10.58
C ASN A 146 4.80 1.91 10.62
N MET A 147 3.88 1.00 10.95
CA MET A 147 4.05 -0.45 11.02
C MET A 147 4.99 -0.93 12.14
N ASP A 148 4.99 -0.23 13.28
CA ASP A 148 5.79 -0.57 14.47
C ASP A 148 5.02 -1.39 15.52
N GLY A 149 3.75 -1.71 15.24
CA GLY A 149 2.87 -2.47 16.12
C GLY A 149 2.26 -1.64 17.25
N VAL A 150 2.38 -0.30 17.21
CA VAL A 150 1.86 0.63 18.22
C VAL A 150 1.12 1.80 17.58
N ILE A 151 -0.19 1.90 17.83
CA ILE A 151 -0.97 3.08 17.42
C ILE A 151 -0.72 4.20 18.43
N LYS A 152 -0.25 5.35 17.96
CA LYS A 152 -0.11 6.57 18.75
C LYS A 152 -0.19 7.85 17.93
N TYR A 153 -0.66 8.92 18.57
CA TYR A 153 -0.95 10.17 17.87
C TYR A 153 0.13 11.27 18.05
N VAL A 154 0.85 11.29 19.18
CA VAL A 154 1.91 12.28 19.45
C VAL A 154 3.23 11.62 19.84
N GLY A 155 4.29 12.43 19.90
CA GLY A 155 5.64 11.97 20.20
C GLY A 155 6.36 11.42 18.98
N ALA A 156 7.59 10.93 19.18
CA ALA A 156 8.40 10.36 18.10
C ALA A 156 7.75 9.08 17.53
N ASN A 157 7.89 8.88 16.22
CA ASN A 157 7.31 7.75 15.48
C ASN A 157 5.78 7.66 15.60
N ASN A 158 5.04 8.77 15.68
CA ASN A 158 3.58 8.71 15.68
C ASN A 158 3.02 8.33 14.29
N ASP A 159 1.76 7.89 14.24
CA ASP A 159 1.09 7.44 13.00
C ASP A 159 0.53 8.59 12.15
N ARG A 160 0.35 9.77 12.75
CA ARG A 160 -0.17 10.93 12.03
C ARG A 160 0.86 11.60 11.12
N ASP A 161 2.15 11.50 11.45
CA ASP A 161 3.22 12.16 10.71
C ASP A 161 3.41 11.56 9.30
N PRO A 162 3.39 10.22 9.10
CA PRO A 162 3.37 9.65 7.76
C PRO A 162 2.25 10.20 6.88
N ILE A 163 1.02 10.33 7.41
CA ILE A 163 -0.14 10.92 6.70
C ILE A 163 0.18 12.36 6.30
N LEU A 164 0.68 13.20 7.22
CA LEU A 164 1.11 14.57 6.94
C LEU A 164 2.12 14.61 5.79
N THR A 165 3.16 13.78 5.85
CA THR A 165 4.20 13.77 4.81
C THR A 165 3.64 13.36 3.44
N THR A 166 2.64 12.47 3.41
CA THR A 166 2.00 12.03 2.16
C THR A 166 1.20 13.15 1.51
N VAL A 167 0.57 14.03 2.29
CA VAL A 167 -0.24 15.17 1.79
C VAL A 167 0.57 16.47 1.63
N GLY A 168 1.89 16.44 1.80
CA GLY A 168 2.75 17.62 1.57
C GLY A 168 3.19 18.39 2.83
N GLY A 169 2.96 17.83 4.02
CA GLY A 169 3.59 18.24 5.28
C GLY A 169 3.00 19.51 5.89
N SER A 170 3.45 20.68 5.45
CA SER A 170 3.21 21.96 6.14
C SER A 170 1.82 22.56 5.89
N THR A 171 1.20 22.23 4.75
CA THR A 171 -0.16 22.68 4.40
C THR A 171 -1.03 21.45 4.14
N PRO A 172 -1.67 20.89 5.17
CA PRO A 172 -2.29 19.56 5.10
C PRO A 172 -3.67 19.58 4.45
N THR A 173 -3.91 20.46 3.48
CA THR A 173 -5.18 20.61 2.76
C THR A 173 -5.20 19.82 1.45
N ASN A 174 -4.05 19.33 1.00
CA ASN A 174 -4.01 18.45 -0.17
C ASN A 174 -4.54 17.07 0.20
N THR A 175 -5.05 16.37 -0.80
CA THR A 175 -5.36 14.95 -0.71
C THR A 175 -4.48 14.19 -1.69
N ARG A 176 -4.33 12.89 -1.45
CA ARG A 176 -3.69 11.99 -2.40
C ARG A 176 -4.60 10.82 -2.70
N VAL A 177 -4.91 10.62 -3.97
CA VAL A 177 -5.77 9.54 -4.43
C VAL A 177 -4.93 8.41 -5.02
N GLN A 178 -5.27 7.17 -4.69
CA GLN A 178 -4.65 5.98 -5.27
C GLN A 178 -4.72 6.02 -6.80
N GLN A 179 -3.69 5.51 -7.47
CA GLN A 179 -3.67 5.39 -8.94
C GLN A 179 -4.01 3.95 -9.33
N LEU A 180 -5.16 3.48 -8.83
CA LEU A 180 -5.67 2.14 -9.01
C LEU A 180 -7.16 2.26 -9.35
N PRO A 181 -7.52 2.19 -10.65
CA PRO A 181 -8.88 2.41 -11.13
C PRO A 181 -9.83 1.23 -10.89
#